data_AF-A0A379W3I2-F1
#
_entry.id   AF-A0A379W3I2-F1
#
_cell.length_a   1.000
_cell.length_b   1.000
_cell.length_c   1.000
_cell.angle_alpha   90.00
_cell.angle_beta   90.00
_cell.angle_gamma   90.00
#
_symmetry.space_group_name_H-M   'P 1'
#
loop_
_entity.id
_entity.type
_entity.pdbx_description
1 polymer ?
#
loop_
_entity_poly.entity_id
_entity_poly.type
_entity_poly.pdbx_seq_one_letter_code
_entity_poly.pdbx_strand_id
1 'polypeptide(L)'
;MLNLAEYRQRPALLADWLPWAGLVAPGVVLNKDGSFQRSFQFRGPDLDSATQGELIATAARQNNALRRTGSGWAFYIDAERMRASRYPQSSFPEPLSWLVDEERRAAFEESDSHFESIYHFTLQYLPPEESRARPPRCSTRTRRRMAWTGANGCNPSLRKRIGSLICSMA
;
A
#
# COMPACT_ATOMS: atom_id res chain seq x y z
N MET A 1 -17.60 10.75 -2.33
CA MET A 1 -16.85 11.65 -1.41
C MET A 1 -17.83 12.39 -0.53
N LEU A 2 -17.67 12.31 0.80
CA LEU A 2 -18.43 13.15 1.74
C LEU A 2 -17.96 14.61 1.58
N ASN A 3 -18.90 15.53 1.31
CA ASN A 3 -18.60 16.95 1.25
C ASN A 3 -18.51 17.51 2.69
N LEU A 4 -17.29 17.74 3.16
CA LEU A 4 -17.03 18.26 4.51
C LEU A 4 -17.04 19.80 4.56
N ALA A 5 -17.25 20.49 3.43
CA ALA A 5 -17.22 21.96 3.38
C ALA A 5 -18.30 22.61 4.25
N GLU A 6 -19.47 21.98 4.36
CA GLU A 6 -20.61 22.50 5.12
C GLU A 6 -20.41 22.41 6.65
N TYR A 7 -19.52 21.52 7.11
CA TYR A 7 -19.20 21.34 8.54
C TYR A 7 -17.90 22.06 8.96
N ARG A 8 -17.33 22.89 8.07
CA ARG A 8 -15.98 23.43 8.25
C ARG A 8 -15.98 24.76 9.01
N GLN A 9 -15.71 24.69 10.31
CA GLN A 9 -15.56 25.86 11.20
C GLN A 9 -14.15 26.47 11.20
N ARG A 10 -13.16 25.85 10.52
CA ARG A 10 -11.72 26.15 10.65
C ARG A 10 -11.07 26.37 9.27
N PRO A 11 -10.01 27.17 9.16
CA PRO A 11 -9.25 27.32 7.92
C PRO A 11 -8.67 25.98 7.43
N ALA A 12 -8.51 25.84 6.12
CA ALA A 12 -7.99 24.62 5.51
C ALA A 12 -6.52 24.39 5.90
N LEU A 13 -6.19 23.18 6.36
CA LEU A 13 -4.84 22.77 6.70
C LEU A 13 -4.29 21.82 5.62
N LEU A 14 -2.96 21.68 5.53
CA LEU A 14 -2.33 20.71 4.62
C LEU A 14 -2.91 19.29 4.80
N ALA A 15 -3.19 18.91 6.05
CA ALA A 15 -3.80 17.62 6.40
C ALA A 15 -5.14 17.39 5.71
N ASP A 16 -5.89 18.43 5.36
CA ASP A 16 -7.17 18.30 4.65
C ASP A 16 -7.00 17.90 3.18
N TRP A 17 -5.86 18.23 2.58
CA TRP A 17 -5.52 17.92 1.19
C TRP A 17 -4.84 16.56 1.04
N LEU A 18 -4.21 16.05 2.11
CA LEU A 18 -3.58 14.73 2.08
C LEU A 18 -4.64 13.62 1.95
N PRO A 19 -4.37 12.53 1.22
CA PRO A 19 -5.33 11.43 1.04
C PRO A 19 -5.55 10.62 2.32
N TRP A 20 -4.63 10.69 3.29
CA TRP A 20 -4.66 9.89 4.51
C TRP A 20 -5.61 10.47 5.57
N ALA A 21 -6.44 9.62 6.15
CA ALA A 21 -7.31 9.95 7.28
C ALA A 21 -6.67 9.62 8.63
N GLY A 22 -5.91 8.52 8.72
CA GLY A 22 -5.19 8.15 9.94
C GLY A 22 -4.70 6.70 9.96
N LEU A 23 -3.99 6.32 11.02
CA LEU A 23 -3.56 4.94 11.26
C LEU A 23 -4.66 4.17 12.00
N VAL A 24 -5.11 3.05 11.43
CA VAL A 24 -6.17 2.20 12.00
C VAL A 24 -5.63 0.90 12.60
N ALA A 25 -4.42 0.50 12.21
CA ALA A 25 -3.67 -0.62 12.76
C ALA A 25 -2.17 -0.38 12.54
N PRO A 26 -1.26 -1.17 13.17
CA PRO A 26 0.18 -1.03 12.96
C PRO A 26 0.56 -1.12 11.47
N GLY A 27 1.05 -0.01 10.91
CA GLY A 27 1.45 0.09 9.51
C GLY A 27 0.28 0.09 8.50
N VAL A 28 -0.97 0.26 8.94
CA VAL A 28 -2.14 0.36 8.06
C VAL A 28 -2.74 1.75 8.15
N VAL A 29 -2.75 2.44 7.02
CA VAL A 29 -3.34 3.77 6.85
C VAL A 29 -4.75 3.63 6.28
N LEU A 30 -5.72 4.30 6.90
CA LEU A 30 -7.03 4.54 6.32
C LEU A 30 -6.97 5.82 5.49
N ASN A 31 -7.37 5.74 4.23
CA ASN A 31 -7.51 6.88 3.34
C ASN A 31 -8.92 7.49 3.45
N LYS A 32 -9.04 8.75 3.05
CA LYS A 32 -10.30 9.51 3.10
C LYS A 32 -11.37 9.02 2.14
N ASP A 33 -10.99 8.23 1.15
CA ASP A 33 -11.91 7.52 0.24
C ASP A 33 -12.45 6.21 0.84
N GLY A 34 -11.99 5.81 2.03
CA GLY A 34 -12.37 4.57 2.70
C GLY A 34 -11.48 3.37 2.35
N SER A 35 -10.44 3.56 1.54
CA SER A 35 -9.48 2.50 1.23
C SER A 35 -8.45 2.31 2.36
N PHE A 36 -7.95 1.10 2.49
CA PHE A 36 -6.84 0.75 3.38
C PHE A 36 -5.55 0.69 2.58
N GLN A 37 -4.48 1.25 3.11
CA GLN A 37 -3.16 1.22 2.50
C GLN A 37 -2.12 0.66 3.46
N ARG A 38 -1.19 -0.13 2.93
CA ARG A 38 0.03 -0.54 3.64
C ARG A 38 1.21 -0.58 2.67
N SER A 39 2.33 -0.01 3.11
CA SER A 39 3.58 0.05 2.34
C SER A 39 4.64 -0.79 3.02
N PHE A 40 5.49 -1.44 2.23
CA PHE A 40 6.66 -2.16 2.72
C PHE A 40 7.83 -1.97 1.76
N GLN A 41 9.03 -1.99 2.31
CA GLN A 41 10.26 -2.01 1.53
C GLN A 41 10.49 -3.41 0.98
N PHE A 42 10.95 -3.52 -0.26
CA PHE A 42 11.37 -4.79 -0.84
C PHE A 42 12.66 -4.64 -1.66
N ARG A 43 13.36 -5.76 -1.86
CA ARG A 43 14.50 -5.85 -2.76
C ARG A 43 14.23 -7.00 -3.74
N GLY A 44 14.23 -6.67 -5.03
CA GLY A 44 14.12 -7.67 -6.10
C GLY A 44 15.46 -8.33 -6.42
N PRO A 45 15.46 -9.37 -7.27
CA PRO A 45 16.69 -9.88 -7.88
C PRO A 45 17.37 -8.79 -8.71
N ASP A 46 18.67 -8.92 -8.96
CA ASP A 46 19.38 -8.01 -9.85
C ASP A 46 18.85 -8.17 -11.29
N LEU A 47 18.13 -7.16 -11.76
CA LEU A 47 17.52 -7.16 -13.10
C LEU A 47 18.47 -6.61 -14.17
N ASP A 48 19.53 -5.89 -13.78
CA ASP A 48 20.49 -5.31 -14.72
C ASP A 48 21.38 -6.40 -15.35
N SER A 49 21.59 -7.50 -14.61
CA SER A 49 22.32 -8.67 -15.07
C SER A 49 21.41 -9.79 -15.61
N ALA A 50 20.09 -9.59 -15.65
CA ALA A 50 19.14 -10.65 -16.00
C ALA A 50 19.05 -10.88 -17.52
N THR A 51 18.96 -12.14 -17.91
CA THR A 51 18.69 -12.51 -19.31
C THR A 51 17.25 -12.17 -19.69
N GLN A 52 16.99 -12.04 -20.99
CA GLN A 52 15.65 -11.77 -21.50
C GLN A 52 14.62 -12.82 -21.03
N GLY A 53 15.02 -14.10 -20.98
CA GLY A 53 14.17 -15.17 -20.49
C GLY A 53 13.81 -15.02 -19.00
N GLU A 54 14.77 -14.60 -18.18
CA GLU A 54 14.56 -14.36 -16.74
C GLU A 54 13.65 -13.15 -16.49
N LEU A 55 13.80 -12.08 -17.28
CA LEU A 55 12.93 -10.91 -17.22
C LEU A 55 11.47 -11.29 -17.54
N ILE A 56 11.26 -12.03 -18.64
CA ILE A 56 9.92 -12.50 -19.04
C ILE A 56 9.33 -13.41 -17.96
N ALA A 57 10.10 -14.38 -17.45
CA ALA A 57 9.64 -15.30 -16.42
C ALA A 57 9.29 -14.57 -15.11
N THR A 58 10.09 -13.58 -14.72
CA THR A 58 9.86 -12.77 -13.51
C THR A 58 8.62 -11.90 -13.64
N ALA A 59 8.46 -11.21 -14.78
CA ALA A 59 7.26 -10.43 -15.06
C ALA A 59 5.99 -11.30 -15.06
N ALA A 60 6.06 -12.50 -15.67
CA ALA A 60 4.95 -13.44 -15.67
C ALA A 60 4.56 -13.90 -14.25
N ARG A 61 5.55 -14.22 -13.40
CA ARG A 61 5.30 -14.59 -11.99
C ARG A 61 4.66 -13.46 -11.20
N GLN A 62 5.16 -12.23 -11.34
CA GLN A 62 4.61 -11.06 -10.67
C GLN A 62 3.16 -10.80 -11.11
N ASN A 63 2.90 -10.80 -12.42
CA ASN A 63 1.57 -10.62 -12.98
C ASN A 63 0.59 -11.70 -12.49
N ASN A 64 1.01 -12.97 -12.50
CA ASN A 64 0.18 -14.07 -12.00
C ASN A 64 -0.11 -13.98 -10.50
N ALA A 65 0.81 -13.44 -9.70
CA ALA A 65 0.57 -13.20 -8.28
C ALA A 65 -0.44 -12.05 -8.08
N LEU A 66 -0.24 -10.91 -8.75
CA LEU A 66 -1.09 -9.73 -8.62
C LEU A 66 -2.50 -9.96 -9.17
N ARG A 67 -2.67 -10.73 -10.25
CA ARG A 67 -4.01 -11.04 -10.80
C ARG A 67 -4.90 -11.82 -9.83
N ARG A 68 -4.33 -12.54 -8.85
CA ARG A 68 -5.08 -13.36 -7.89
C ARG A 68 -5.74 -12.55 -6.78
N THR A 69 -5.35 -11.29 -6.58
CA THR A 69 -5.91 -10.46 -5.49
C THR A 69 -7.36 -10.04 -5.75
N GLY A 70 -7.81 -10.08 -7.01
CA GLY A 70 -9.18 -9.73 -7.38
C GLY A 70 -9.43 -8.23 -7.49
N SER A 71 -10.69 -7.81 -7.38
CA SER A 71 -11.11 -6.42 -7.52
C SER A 71 -10.91 -5.61 -6.23
N GLY A 72 -10.88 -4.28 -6.38
CA GLY A 72 -10.73 -3.35 -5.26
C GLY A 72 -9.27 -3.13 -4.81
N TRP A 73 -8.30 -3.80 -5.44
CA TRP A 73 -6.88 -3.60 -5.17
C TRP A 73 -6.24 -2.61 -6.14
N ALA A 74 -5.39 -1.76 -5.61
CA ALA A 74 -4.43 -0.97 -6.36
C ALA A 74 -3.02 -1.21 -5.79
N PHE A 75 -2.03 -1.13 -6.68
CA PHE A 75 -0.62 -1.38 -6.38
C PHE A 75 0.20 -0.19 -6.83
N TYR A 76 1.11 0.27 -5.97
CA TYR A 76 2.07 1.31 -6.31
C TYR A 76 3.48 0.82 -6.01
N ILE A 77 4.40 1.09 -6.92
CA ILE A 77 5.81 0.71 -6.81
C ILE A 77 6.60 1.99 -6.94
N ASP A 78 7.29 2.37 -5.87
CA ASP A 78 8.16 3.54 -5.85
C ASP A 78 9.61 3.09 -5.75
N ALA A 79 10.47 3.73 -6.55
CA ALA A 79 11.91 3.55 -6.52
C ALA A 79 12.55 4.86 -6.09
N GLU A 80 13.14 4.88 -4.90
CA GLU A 80 13.85 6.02 -4.36
C GLU A 80 15.35 5.82 -4.53
N ARG A 81 16.03 6.81 -5.14
CA ARG A 81 17.48 6.81 -5.27
C ARG A 81 18.08 7.58 -4.08
N MET A 82 18.67 6.86 -3.14
CA MET A 82 19.33 7.45 -1.98
C MET A 82 20.85 7.41 -2.15
N ARG A 83 21.56 8.32 -1.49
CA ARG A 83 23.02 8.21 -1.38
C ARG A 83 23.35 6.92 -0.65
N ALA A 84 24.29 6.15 -1.19
CA ALA A 84 24.70 4.91 -0.55
C ALA A 84 25.26 5.21 0.85
N SER A 85 24.96 4.32 1.77
CA SER A 85 25.54 4.36 3.12
C SER A 85 27.06 4.11 3.08
N ARG A 86 27.71 4.19 4.25
CA ARG A 86 29.15 3.92 4.36
C ARG A 86 29.45 2.48 3.94
N TYR A 87 30.65 2.25 3.42
CA TYR A 87 31.13 0.90 3.12
C TYR A 87 30.98 -0.01 4.35
N PRO A 88 30.42 -1.22 4.21
CA PRO A 88 30.13 -2.09 5.34
C PRO A 88 31.42 -2.56 6.03
N GLN A 89 31.37 -2.71 7.35
CA GLN A 89 32.45 -3.34 8.10
C GLN A 89 32.38 -4.85 7.95
N SER A 90 33.41 -5.42 7.34
CA SER A 90 33.53 -6.86 7.08
C SER A 90 34.69 -7.44 7.89
N SER A 91 34.51 -8.67 8.41
CA SER A 91 35.56 -9.42 9.12
C SER A 91 35.95 -10.63 8.29
N PHE A 92 37.24 -10.75 7.97
CA PHE A 92 37.77 -11.87 7.21
C PHE A 92 38.78 -12.66 8.03
N PRO A 93 38.70 -14.00 8.04
CA PRO A 93 39.66 -14.83 8.77
C PRO A 93 41.06 -14.84 8.11
N GLU A 94 41.14 -14.63 6.80
CA GLU A 94 42.41 -14.59 6.05
C GLU A 94 42.84 -13.17 5.65
N PRO A 95 44.15 -12.84 5.76
CA PRO A 95 44.66 -11.50 5.45
C PRO A 95 44.48 -11.04 4.00
N LEU A 96 44.45 -11.98 3.04
CA LEU A 96 44.31 -11.64 1.62
C LEU A 96 42.91 -11.09 1.29
N SER A 97 41.86 -11.72 1.82
CA SER A 97 40.49 -11.26 1.66
C SER A 97 40.29 -9.89 2.32
N TRP A 98 40.91 -9.67 3.48
CA TRP A 98 40.93 -8.36 4.12
C TRP A 98 41.60 -7.30 3.24
N LEU A 99 42.77 -7.58 2.66
CA LEU A 99 43.46 -6.63 1.79
C LEU A 99 42.63 -6.23 0.56
N VAL A 100 41.93 -7.19 -0.06
CA VAL A 100 41.03 -6.93 -1.19
C VAL A 100 39.83 -6.06 -0.77
N ASP A 101 39.28 -6.30 0.43
CA ASP A 101 38.17 -5.48 0.95
C ASP A 101 38.60 -4.04 1.26
N GLU A 102 39.81 -3.82 1.77
CA GLU A 102 40.34 -2.47 2.01
C GLU A 102 40.57 -1.70 0.71
N GLU A 103 41.03 -2.36 -0.36
CA GLU A 103 41.16 -1.72 -1.68
C GLU A 103 39.79 -1.30 -2.24
N ARG A 104 38.78 -2.18 -2.14
CA ARG A 104 37.40 -1.87 -2.51
C ARG A 104 36.82 -0.72 -1.70
N ARG A 105 37.11 -0.68 -0.39
CA ARG A 105 36.70 0.41 0.49
C ARG A 105 37.32 1.74 0.07
N ALA A 106 38.62 1.76 -0.20
CA ALA A 106 39.32 2.95 -0.65
C ALA A 106 38.74 3.47 -1.98
N ALA A 107 38.53 2.58 -2.95
CA ALA A 107 37.89 2.94 -4.22
C ALA A 107 36.45 3.45 -4.04
N PHE A 108 35.68 2.84 -3.13
CA PHE A 108 34.33 3.30 -2.81
C PHE A 108 34.35 4.71 -2.21
N GLU A 109 35.23 4.97 -1.26
CA GLU A 109 35.33 6.26 -0.56
C GLU A 109 35.89 7.39 -1.43
N GLU A 110 36.74 7.08 -2.42
CA GLU A 110 37.28 8.08 -3.36
C GLU A 110 36.21 8.61 -4.33
N SER A 111 35.27 7.76 -4.74
CA SER A 111 34.13 8.16 -5.57
C SER A 111 33.01 8.79 -4.71
N ASP A 112 32.96 10.12 -4.70
CA ASP A 112 32.16 10.97 -3.81
C ASP A 112 30.62 10.88 -3.99
N SER A 113 30.11 9.94 -4.79
CA SER A 113 28.68 9.82 -5.08
C SER A 113 28.21 8.41 -5.48
N HIS A 114 28.19 7.50 -4.51
CA HIS A 114 27.44 6.25 -4.65
C HIS A 114 25.96 6.44 -4.36
N PHE A 115 25.12 5.72 -5.09
CA PHE A 115 23.68 5.72 -4.88
C PHE A 115 23.14 4.30 -4.84
N GLU A 116 22.16 4.09 -3.97
CA GLU A 116 21.39 2.87 -3.88
C GLU A 116 19.91 3.14 -4.17
N SER A 117 19.27 2.19 -4.83
CA SER A 117 17.82 2.23 -5.06
C SER A 117 17.11 1.43 -3.97
N ILE A 118 16.21 2.10 -3.25
CA ILE A 118 15.27 1.48 -2.34
C ILE A 118 13.91 1.40 -3.01
N TYR A 119 13.29 0.22 -2.96
CA TYR A 119 11.98 0.01 -3.54
C TYR A 119 10.92 -0.12 -2.46
N HIS A 120 9.82 0.59 -2.64
CA HIS A 120 8.64 0.50 -1.79
C HIS A 120 7.48 -0.06 -2.60
N PHE A 121 6.79 -1.03 -2.02
CA PHE A 121 5.57 -1.59 -2.57
C PHE A 121 4.41 -1.22 -1.67
N THR A 122 3.43 -0.53 -2.25
CA THR A 122 2.24 -0.07 -1.57
C THR A 122 1.03 -0.83 -2.07
N LEU A 123 0.39 -1.53 -1.15
CA LEU A 123 -0.90 -2.19 -1.33
C LEU A 123 -2.01 -1.23 -0.91
N GLN A 124 -3.01 -1.02 -1.77
CA GLN A 124 -4.24 -0.31 -1.41
C GLN A 124 -5.45 -1.19 -1.71
N TYR A 125 -6.37 -1.29 -0.76
CA TYR A 125 -7.62 -2.05 -0.89
C TYR A 125 -8.81 -1.15 -0.57
N LEU A 126 -9.70 -0.98 -1.55
CA LEU A 126 -11.01 -0.37 -1.37
C LEU A 126 -12.05 -1.49 -1.20
N PRO A 127 -12.63 -1.65 0.01
CA PRO A 127 -13.71 -2.59 0.21
C PRO A 127 -14.88 -2.26 -0.75
N PRO A 128 -15.52 -3.28 -1.34
CA PRO A 128 -16.72 -3.03 -2.12
C PRO A 128 -17.77 -2.34 -1.26
N GLU A 129 -18.53 -1.43 -1.85
CA GLU A 129 -19.68 -0.85 -1.16
C GLU A 129 -20.56 -2.00 -0.68
N GLU A 130 -20.88 -2.01 0.62
CA GLU A 130 -21.77 -3.00 1.18
C GLU A 130 -23.14 -2.81 0.52
N SER A 131 -23.40 -3.61 -0.53
CA SER A 131 -24.72 -3.67 -1.11
C SER A 131 -25.66 -4.01 0.04
N ARG A 132 -26.74 -3.24 0.20
CA ARG A 132 -27.83 -3.48 1.16
C ARG A 132 -28.59 -4.80 0.85
N ALA A 133 -27.90 -5.85 0.43
CA ALA A 133 -28.39 -7.19 0.31
C ALA A 133 -28.56 -7.74 1.74
N ARG A 134 -29.84 -7.82 2.13
CA ARG A 134 -30.37 -8.52 3.29
C ARG A 134 -29.41 -9.59 3.83
N PRO A 135 -28.99 -9.54 5.11
CA PRO A 135 -28.07 -10.52 5.65
C PRO A 135 -28.68 -11.92 5.50
N PRO A 136 -27.92 -12.93 5.03
CA PRO A 136 -28.35 -14.31 5.17
C PRO A 136 -28.61 -14.56 6.65
N ARG A 137 -29.74 -15.20 6.98
CA ARG A 137 -30.14 -15.55 8.35
C ARG A 137 -29.00 -16.31 9.03
N CYS A 138 -28.13 -15.59 9.72
CA CYS A 138 -27.19 -16.16 10.66
C CYS A 138 -27.96 -16.31 11.98
N SER A 139 -28.37 -17.54 12.29
CA SER A 139 -28.95 -17.87 13.59
C SER A 139 -27.88 -17.70 14.65
N THR A 140 -27.82 -16.54 15.30
CA THR A 140 -27.06 -16.38 16.52
C THR A 140 -27.76 -17.16 17.62
N ARG A 141 -27.16 -18.30 17.98
CA ARG A 141 -27.48 -19.04 19.20
C ARG A 141 -27.41 -18.07 20.37
N THR A 142 -28.55 -17.89 21.02
CA THR A 142 -28.79 -16.97 22.11
C THR A 142 -27.81 -17.17 23.27
N ARG A 143 -27.09 -16.11 23.66
CA ARG A 143 -26.86 -15.80 25.06
C ARG A 143 -27.17 -14.31 25.28
N ARG A 144 -28.31 -14.09 25.94
CA ARG A 144 -28.70 -12.94 26.80
C ARG A 144 -27.47 -12.18 27.35
N ARG A 145 -27.47 -10.87 27.62
CA ARG A 145 -28.43 -9.74 27.51
C ARG A 145 -27.64 -8.54 28.07
N MET A 146 -27.65 -7.38 27.42
CA MET A 146 -27.62 -6.11 28.16
C MET A 146 -28.26 -5.03 27.29
N ALA A 147 -29.32 -4.44 27.84
CA ALA A 147 -30.19 -3.49 27.21
C ALA A 147 -29.68 -2.08 27.47
N TRP A 148 -29.76 -1.22 26.45
CA TRP A 148 -29.98 0.21 26.62
C TRP A 148 -31.00 0.65 25.56
N THR A 149 -32.10 1.23 26.06
CA THR A 149 -33.26 1.73 25.34
C THR A 149 -33.15 3.22 25.06
N GLY A 150 -33.65 3.66 23.91
CA GLY A 150 -33.85 5.07 23.55
C GLY A 150 -33.78 5.25 22.04
N ALA A 151 -34.84 4.95 21.27
CA ALA A 151 -36.01 5.78 20.98
C ALA A 151 -35.85 6.63 19.69
N ASN A 152 -36.73 6.29 18.73
CA ASN A 152 -37.42 7.15 17.76
C ASN A 152 -36.76 7.47 16.40
N GLY A 153 -37.46 7.09 15.32
CA GLY A 153 -37.52 7.90 14.10
C GLY A 153 -37.60 7.17 12.74
N CYS A 154 -38.77 6.63 12.39
CA CYS A 154 -39.27 6.37 11.02
C CYS A 154 -39.03 7.54 10.03
N ASN A 155 -39.08 7.48 8.69
CA ASN A 155 -39.20 6.49 7.60
C ASN A 155 -38.99 7.33 6.27
N PRO A 156 -39.53 7.03 5.07
CA PRO A 156 -38.76 6.84 3.83
C PRO A 156 -39.07 7.86 2.71
N SER A 157 -38.26 7.94 1.65
CA SER A 157 -38.68 8.29 0.26
C SER A 157 -37.46 8.33 -0.67
N LEU A 158 -37.36 7.41 -1.63
CA LEU A 158 -37.75 7.55 -3.05
C LEU A 158 -36.71 8.22 -3.96
N ARG A 159 -36.01 7.35 -4.70
CA ARG A 159 -35.72 7.36 -6.16
C ARG A 159 -35.34 8.70 -6.84
N LYS A 160 -34.21 8.70 -7.56
CA LYS A 160 -34.15 8.54 -9.03
C LYS A 160 -32.70 8.41 -9.55
N ARG A 161 -32.61 7.78 -10.72
CA ARG A 161 -31.44 7.33 -11.49
C ARG A 161 -30.65 8.48 -12.14
N ILE A 162 -29.41 8.13 -12.54
CA ILE A 162 -28.63 8.45 -13.77
C ILE A 162 -27.17 8.51 -13.28
N GLY A 163 -26.18 7.74 -13.70
CA GLY A 163 -25.91 7.03 -14.95
C GLY A 163 -24.54 7.50 -15.43
N SER A 164 -23.46 6.72 -15.21
CA SER A 164 -22.19 6.95 -15.91
C SER A 164 -21.44 5.64 -16.16
N LEU A 165 -21.51 5.24 -17.44
CA LEU A 165 -20.55 4.50 -18.25
C LEU A 165 -19.38 3.80 -17.53
N ILE A 166 -19.48 2.47 -17.47
CA ILE A 166 -18.35 1.55 -17.35
C ILE A 166 -17.70 1.48 -18.74
N CYS A 167 -16.43 1.86 -18.83
CA CYS A 167 -15.62 1.56 -20.00
C CYS A 167 -15.24 0.09 -19.94
N SER A 168 -15.89 -0.71 -20.79
CA SER A 168 -15.49 -2.08 -21.08
C SER A 168 -14.24 -2.04 -21.95
N MET A 169 -13.19 -2.74 -21.54
CA MET A 169 -12.17 -3.20 -22.48
C MET A 169 -11.82 -4.65 -22.17
N ALA A 170 -11.79 -5.40 -23.27
CA ALA A 170 -11.58 -6.84 -23.42
C ALA A 170 -10.26 -7.35 -22.82
#